data_AF-A0A6L8G226-F1
#
_entry.id   AF-A0A6L8G226-F1
#
_cell.length_a   1.000
_cell.length_b   1.000
_cell.length_c   1.000
_cell.angle_alpha   90.00
_cell.angle_beta   90.00
_cell.angle_gamma   90.00
#
_symmetry.space_group_name_H-M   'P 1'
#
loop_
_entity.id
_entity.type
_entity.pdbx_description
1 polymer ?
#
loop_
_entity_poly.entity_id
_entity_poly.type
_entity_poly.pdbx_seq_one_letter_code
_entity_poly.pdbx_strand_id
1 'polypeptide(L)'
;GMAVFTRYAKVLDAEGNPVSVREALALINQMLDEVLAEQEGDFDPDSRWALAWFEQQGFDEGEYGVAETLSKAKNTSIAGIVEGGILASSAGKVRLLRPDELADDWDPTTDARLTVWEAVHHLIRALETGGEPEAARVVVRLGASADIARELAYRLYTICERKRRAAEALSYNSLVQSWPEISDLARKERQEVPLEQGGLFGDGATESAT
;
A
#
# COMPACT_ATOMS: atom_id res chain seq x y z
N GLY A 1 2.16 6.17 -16.04
CA GLY A 1 0.91 6.53 -16.75
C GLY A 1 1.08 7.21 -18.11
N MET A 2 2.16 7.97 -18.37
CA MET A 2 2.27 8.74 -19.64
C MET A 2 2.90 8.00 -20.84
N ALA A 3 3.44 6.79 -20.67
CA ALA A 3 4.20 6.12 -21.73
C ALA A 3 3.39 5.16 -22.63
N VAL A 4 2.06 5.04 -22.45
CA VAL A 4 1.21 4.10 -23.22
C VAL A 4 0.21 4.81 -24.15
N PHE A 5 0.25 6.14 -24.26
CA PHE A 5 -0.75 6.93 -25.01
C PHE A 5 -0.32 7.40 -26.42
N THR A 6 0.61 6.72 -27.09
CA THR A 6 1.02 7.10 -28.46
C THR A 6 0.43 6.24 -29.57
N ARG A 7 -0.62 5.44 -29.33
CA ARG A 7 -1.18 4.56 -30.39
C ARG A 7 -2.65 4.67 -30.76
N TYR A 8 -3.45 5.50 -30.10
CA TYR A 8 -4.87 5.68 -30.47
C TYR A 8 -5.23 7.15 -30.66
N ALA A 9 -5.53 7.51 -31.91
CA ALA A 9 -5.73 8.89 -32.36
C ALA A 9 -7.09 9.51 -31.95
N LYS A 10 -7.97 8.76 -31.27
CA LYS A 10 -9.26 9.24 -30.76
C LYS A 10 -9.85 8.23 -29.77
N VAL A 11 -10.26 8.71 -28.60
CA VAL A 11 -11.12 7.97 -27.67
C VAL A 11 -12.54 8.52 -27.86
N LEU A 12 -13.54 7.65 -27.99
CA LEU A 12 -14.95 8.00 -28.20
C LEU A 12 -15.77 7.57 -26.99
N ASP A 13 -16.80 8.34 -26.63
CA ASP A 13 -17.77 7.98 -25.58
C ASP A 13 -18.83 6.97 -26.10
N ALA A 14 -19.75 6.56 -25.24
CA ALA A 14 -20.83 5.63 -25.57
C ALA A 14 -21.80 6.19 -26.63
N GLU A 15 -21.83 7.51 -26.80
CA GLU A 15 -22.60 8.23 -27.82
C GLU A 15 -21.81 8.53 -29.12
N GLY A 16 -20.53 8.15 -29.19
CA GLY A 16 -19.67 8.31 -30.36
C GLY A 16 -18.99 9.68 -30.51
N ASN A 17 -19.03 10.55 -29.49
CA ASN A 17 -18.37 11.85 -29.51
C ASN A 17 -16.89 11.76 -29.12
N PRO A 18 -16.02 12.67 -29.61
CA PRO A 18 -14.62 12.71 -29.21
C PRO A 18 -14.48 13.10 -27.74
N VAL A 19 -13.86 12.22 -26.96
CA VAL A 19 -13.55 12.45 -25.55
C VAL A 19 -12.14 13.02 -25.46
N SER A 20 -11.96 14.11 -24.71
CA SER A 20 -10.61 14.61 -24.44
C SER A 20 -9.83 13.59 -23.60
N VAL A 21 -8.49 13.56 -23.73
CA VAL A 21 -7.64 12.66 -22.92
C VAL A 21 -7.92 12.83 -21.41
N ARG A 22 -8.25 14.04 -20.98
CA ARG A 22 -8.62 14.34 -19.59
C ARG A 22 -9.94 13.70 -19.17
N GLU A 23 -10.95 13.75 -20.02
CA GLU A 23 -12.26 13.13 -19.76
C GLU A 23 -12.16 11.61 -19.81
N ALA A 24 -11.37 11.05 -20.73
CA ALA A 24 -11.11 9.62 -20.80
C ALA A 24 -10.39 9.11 -19.55
N LEU A 25 -9.38 9.85 -19.06
CA LEU A 25 -8.72 9.55 -17.78
C LEU A 25 -9.66 9.70 -16.58
N ALA A 26 -10.57 10.69 -16.59
CA ALA A 26 -11.57 10.85 -15.54
C ALA A 26 -12.56 9.67 -15.51
N LEU A 27 -13.03 9.20 -16.66
CA LEU A 27 -13.91 8.03 -16.77
C LEU A 27 -13.19 6.73 -16.39
N ILE A 28 -11.92 6.56 -16.79
CA ILE A 28 -11.10 5.43 -16.38
C ILE A 28 -10.91 5.44 -14.86
N ASN A 29 -10.58 6.59 -14.27
CA ASN A 29 -10.42 6.72 -12.83
C ASN A 29 -11.74 6.50 -12.08
N GLN A 30 -12.87 6.93 -12.64
CA GLN A 30 -14.19 6.69 -12.05
C GLN A 30 -14.56 5.20 -12.06
N MET A 31 -14.41 4.52 -13.20
CA MET A 31 -14.66 3.08 -13.29
C MET A 31 -13.69 2.29 -12.40
N LEU A 32 -12.42 2.73 -12.34
CA LEU A 32 -11.41 2.15 -11.45
C LEU A 32 -11.81 2.33 -9.99
N ASP A 33 -12.29 3.52 -9.59
CA ASP A 33 -12.79 3.78 -8.24
C ASP A 33 -13.97 2.90 -7.87
N GLU A 34 -14.92 2.69 -8.79
CA GLU A 34 -16.08 1.82 -8.58
C GLU A 34 -15.65 0.35 -8.36
N VAL A 35 -14.73 -0.16 -9.18
CA VAL A 35 -14.16 -1.51 -9.00
C VAL A 35 -13.35 -1.62 -7.70
N LEU A 36 -12.54 -0.61 -7.39
CA LEU A 36 -11.73 -0.59 -6.16
C LEU A 36 -12.62 -0.46 -4.91
N ALA A 37 -13.76 0.22 -4.99
CA ALA A 37 -14.74 0.31 -3.90
C ALA A 37 -15.33 -1.07 -3.56
N GLU A 38 -15.63 -1.88 -4.56
CA GLU A 38 -16.06 -3.28 -4.39
C GLU A 38 -14.96 -4.16 -3.75
N GLN A 39 -13.68 -3.79 -3.95
CA GLN A 39 -12.50 -4.47 -3.38
C GLN A 39 -12.11 -4.01 -1.97
N GLU A 40 -12.89 -3.15 -1.28
CA GLU A 40 -12.62 -2.86 0.16
C GLU A 40 -12.53 -4.13 1.00
N GLY A 41 -13.25 -5.19 0.60
CA GLY A 41 -13.30 -6.47 1.32
C GLY A 41 -11.94 -7.16 1.47
N ASP A 42 -10.99 -6.87 0.58
CA ASP A 42 -9.65 -7.48 0.59
C ASP A 42 -8.71 -6.81 1.60
N PHE A 43 -9.08 -5.64 2.12
CA PHE A 43 -8.35 -4.95 3.17
C PHE A 43 -8.73 -5.42 4.57
N ASP A 44 -7.74 -5.49 5.44
CA ASP A 44 -7.97 -5.77 6.86
C ASP A 44 -8.89 -4.69 7.50
N PRO A 45 -9.61 -5.02 8.59
CA PRO A 45 -10.53 -4.10 9.26
C PRO A 45 -9.93 -2.74 9.61
N ASP A 46 -8.65 -2.71 10.02
CA ASP A 46 -7.98 -1.50 10.47
C ASP A 46 -7.63 -0.60 9.28
N SER A 47 -7.17 -1.18 8.17
CA SER A 47 -6.97 -0.46 6.91
C SER A 47 -8.26 0.12 6.34
N ARG A 48 -9.38 -0.61 6.41
CA ARG A 48 -10.69 -0.07 5.99
C ARG A 48 -11.15 1.08 6.88
N TRP A 49 -10.87 1.00 8.18
CA TRP A 49 -11.14 2.09 9.10
C TRP A 49 -10.28 3.31 8.76
N ALA A 50 -8.98 3.12 8.57
CA ALA A 50 -8.02 4.17 8.28
C ALA A 50 -8.35 4.87 6.95
N LEU A 51 -8.74 4.10 5.92
CA LEU A 51 -9.20 4.63 4.64
C LEU A 51 -10.43 5.53 4.79
N ALA A 52 -11.44 5.07 5.54
CA ALA A 52 -12.67 5.84 5.78
C ALA A 52 -12.41 7.09 6.64
N TRP A 53 -11.51 7.01 7.61
CA TRP A 53 -11.08 8.15 8.40
C TRP A 53 -10.30 9.16 7.56
N PHE A 54 -9.32 8.67 6.79
CA PHE A 54 -8.50 9.47 5.89
C PHE A 54 -9.38 10.22 4.90
N GLU A 55 -10.38 9.59 4.29
CA GLU A 55 -11.28 10.30 3.38
C GLU A 55 -11.95 11.54 4.03
N GLN A 56 -12.29 11.45 5.31
CA GLN A 56 -12.94 12.54 6.03
C GLN A 56 -11.94 13.58 6.55
N GLN A 57 -10.94 13.13 7.30
CA GLN A 57 -10.04 13.99 8.08
C GLN A 57 -8.63 14.09 7.49
N GLY A 58 -8.24 13.17 6.60
CA GLY A 58 -6.86 13.06 6.16
C GLY A 58 -5.98 12.64 7.33
N PHE A 59 -4.81 13.28 7.46
CA PHE A 59 -3.93 13.11 8.61
C PHE A 59 -4.23 14.09 9.76
N ASP A 60 -5.25 14.94 9.63
CA ASP A 60 -5.60 15.91 10.66
C ASP A 60 -6.33 15.26 11.84
N GLU A 61 -6.39 15.99 12.97
CA GLU A 61 -7.10 15.54 14.16
C GLU A 61 -8.62 15.59 14.00
N GLY A 62 -9.29 14.56 14.50
CA GLY A 62 -10.75 14.49 14.66
C GLY A 62 -11.16 14.03 16.05
N GLU A 63 -12.48 14.07 16.29
CA GLU A 63 -13.07 13.71 17.59
C GLU A 63 -13.04 12.20 17.85
N TYR A 64 -12.62 11.79 19.06
CA TYR A 64 -12.60 10.38 19.45
C TYR A 64 -13.96 9.69 19.29
N GLY A 65 -15.06 10.36 19.63
CA GLY A 65 -16.40 9.77 19.53
C GLY A 65 -16.81 9.41 18.10
N VAL A 66 -16.37 10.20 17.11
CA VAL A 66 -16.56 9.88 15.68
C VAL A 66 -15.70 8.69 15.31
N ALA A 67 -14.45 8.67 15.77
CA ALA A 67 -13.49 7.61 15.54
C ALA A 67 -14.01 6.26 16.07
N GLU A 68 -14.52 6.25 17.32
CA GLU A 68 -15.07 5.08 18.00
C GLU A 68 -16.33 4.55 17.31
N THR A 69 -17.19 5.45 16.82
CA THR A 69 -18.38 5.06 16.05
C THR A 69 -17.97 4.37 14.74
N LEU A 70 -16.96 4.93 14.05
CA LEU A 70 -16.42 4.34 12.84
C LEU A 70 -15.74 2.99 13.10
N SER A 71 -15.06 2.82 14.25
CA SER A 71 -14.37 1.56 14.60
C SER A 71 -15.37 0.43 14.74
N LYS A 72 -16.49 0.67 15.44
CA LYS A 72 -17.59 -0.28 15.56
C LYS A 72 -18.17 -0.65 14.20
N ALA A 73 -18.37 0.32 13.31
CA ALA A 73 -18.89 0.09 11.96
C ALA A 73 -17.95 -0.75 11.07
N LYS A 74 -16.64 -0.64 11.27
CA LYS A 74 -15.61 -1.41 10.54
C LYS A 74 -15.14 -2.67 11.27
N ASN A 75 -15.85 -3.08 12.33
CA ASN A 75 -15.54 -4.26 13.14
C ASN A 75 -14.09 -4.26 13.70
N THR A 76 -13.67 -3.12 14.23
CA THR A 76 -12.37 -2.91 14.87
C THR A 76 -12.49 -2.00 16.11
N SER A 77 -11.38 -1.73 16.80
CA SER A 77 -11.31 -0.91 18.00
C SER A 77 -10.18 0.12 17.92
N ILE A 78 -10.39 1.30 18.49
CA ILE A 78 -9.34 2.35 18.51
C ILE A 78 -8.06 1.83 19.17
N ALA A 79 -8.16 1.08 20.26
CA ALA A 79 -7.00 0.49 20.93
C ALA A 79 -6.20 -0.44 19.99
N GLY A 80 -6.89 -1.33 19.27
CA GLY A 80 -6.23 -2.22 18.31
C GLY A 80 -5.56 -1.49 17.16
N ILE A 81 -6.16 -0.39 16.68
CA ILE A 81 -5.58 0.43 15.61
C ILE A 81 -4.38 1.26 16.11
N VAL A 82 -4.38 1.67 17.38
CA VAL A 82 -3.19 2.27 18.03
C VAL A 82 -2.08 1.24 18.16
N GLU A 83 -2.39 0.03 18.63
CA GLU A 83 -1.42 -1.07 18.76
C GLU A 83 -0.82 -1.46 17.41
N GLY A 84 -1.61 -1.40 16.34
CA GLY A 84 -1.16 -1.60 14.96
C GLY A 84 -0.46 -0.41 14.32
N GLY A 85 -0.07 0.62 15.08
CA GLY A 85 0.75 1.71 14.55
C GLY A 85 0.08 2.58 13.48
N ILE A 86 -1.25 2.59 13.38
CA ILE A 86 -1.97 3.33 12.33
C ILE A 86 -2.36 4.74 12.78
N LEU A 87 -2.70 4.92 14.06
CA LEU A 87 -3.21 6.17 14.59
C LEU A 87 -2.64 6.49 15.97
N ALA A 88 -2.67 7.77 16.31
CA ALA A 88 -2.50 8.26 17.68
C ALA A 88 -3.86 8.70 18.25
N SER A 89 -4.10 8.37 19.52
CA SER A 89 -5.24 8.89 20.27
C SER A 89 -4.79 9.51 21.59
N SER A 90 -5.12 10.78 21.80
CA SER A 90 -4.81 11.49 23.05
C SER A 90 -5.79 12.65 23.26
N ALA A 91 -6.04 13.03 24.51
CA ALA A 91 -6.87 14.19 24.87
C ALA A 91 -8.26 14.26 24.18
N GLY A 92 -8.91 13.11 23.94
CA GLY A 92 -10.21 13.05 23.25
C GLY A 92 -10.13 13.25 21.72
N LYS A 93 -8.92 13.30 21.17
CA LYS A 93 -8.64 13.43 19.73
C LYS A 93 -8.02 12.15 19.18
N VAL A 94 -8.19 11.98 17.88
CA VAL A 94 -7.65 10.88 17.08
C VAL A 94 -7.09 11.45 15.77
N ARG A 95 -5.91 10.99 15.34
CA ARG A 95 -5.36 11.27 14.01
C ARG A 95 -4.57 10.07 13.49
N LEU A 96 -4.49 9.93 12.18
CA LEU A 96 -3.59 8.96 11.55
C LEU A 96 -2.13 9.37 11.77
N LEU A 97 -1.25 8.39 11.92
CA LEU A 97 0.19 8.62 11.89
C LEU A 97 0.63 8.92 10.45
N ARG A 98 1.50 9.91 10.29
CA ARG A 98 2.13 10.22 9.00
C ARG A 98 3.27 9.25 8.71
N PRO A 99 3.68 9.07 7.43
CA PRO A 99 4.78 8.16 7.07
C PRO A 99 6.09 8.39 7.83
N ASP A 100 6.41 9.66 8.14
CA ASP A 100 7.60 10.07 8.86
C ASP A 100 7.53 9.79 10.37
N GLU A 101 6.36 9.39 10.89
CA GLU A 101 6.15 9.00 12.29
C GLU A 101 6.18 7.48 12.50
N LEU A 102 6.20 6.69 11.41
CA LEU A 102 6.24 5.23 11.48
C LEU A 102 7.60 4.72 11.94
N ALA A 103 7.67 3.49 12.46
CA ALA A 103 8.90 2.93 12.99
C ALA A 103 9.98 2.69 11.91
N ASP A 104 11.20 3.15 12.15
CA ASP A 104 12.31 3.02 11.19
C ASP A 104 12.77 1.56 11.01
N ASP A 105 12.61 0.75 12.05
CA ASP A 105 13.01 -0.65 12.14
C ASP A 105 11.87 -1.63 11.82
N TRP A 106 10.80 -1.14 11.20
CA TRP A 106 9.65 -1.97 10.83
C TRP A 106 10.04 -3.13 9.89
N ASP A 107 9.62 -4.34 10.27
CA ASP A 107 9.81 -5.56 9.51
C ASP A 107 8.47 -6.31 9.35
N PRO A 108 7.90 -6.35 8.12
CA PRO A 108 6.61 -6.99 7.88
C PRO A 108 6.63 -8.51 8.11
N THR A 109 7.81 -9.14 8.24
CA THR A 109 7.93 -10.57 8.48
C THR A 109 7.79 -10.94 9.96
N THR A 110 7.96 -9.98 10.85
CA THR A 110 7.85 -10.18 12.32
C THR A 110 6.67 -9.43 12.92
N ASP A 111 6.01 -8.59 12.12
CA ASP A 111 4.83 -7.85 12.51
C ASP A 111 3.61 -8.76 12.72
N ALA A 112 3.19 -8.88 13.97
CA ALA A 112 2.06 -9.71 14.37
C ALA A 112 0.71 -9.16 13.90
N ARG A 113 0.64 -7.88 13.50
CA ARG A 113 -0.57 -7.19 13.08
C ARG A 113 -0.35 -6.42 11.78
N LEU A 114 0.40 -7.00 10.85
CA LEU A 114 0.67 -6.42 9.54
C LEU A 114 -0.62 -5.95 8.86
N THR A 115 -0.74 -4.64 8.65
CA THR A 115 -1.89 -4.03 7.95
C THR A 115 -1.50 -3.53 6.57
N VAL A 116 -2.46 -3.51 5.65
CA VAL A 116 -2.26 -2.94 4.31
C VAL A 116 -1.94 -1.43 4.39
N TRP A 117 -2.56 -0.73 5.34
CA TRP A 117 -2.31 0.69 5.61
C TRP A 117 -0.86 0.96 6.01
N GLU A 118 -0.32 0.20 6.95
CA GLU A 118 1.07 0.35 7.36
C GLU A 118 2.02 0.01 6.22
N ALA A 119 1.77 -1.10 5.51
CA ALA A 119 2.58 -1.52 4.36
C ALA A 119 2.69 -0.44 3.27
N VAL A 120 1.58 0.21 2.89
CA VAL A 120 1.63 1.26 1.85
C VAL A 120 2.44 2.48 2.29
N HIS A 121 2.34 2.89 3.55
CA HIS A 121 3.07 4.07 4.03
C HIS A 121 4.56 3.77 4.27
N HIS A 122 4.93 2.55 4.67
CA HIS A 122 6.33 2.12 4.68
C HIS A 122 6.92 2.03 3.27
N LEU A 123 6.15 1.59 2.26
CA LEU A 123 6.59 1.60 0.86
C LEU A 123 6.84 3.03 0.35
N ILE A 124 5.95 3.97 0.67
CA ILE A 124 6.14 5.39 0.36
C ILE A 124 7.41 5.90 1.01
N ARG A 125 7.57 5.67 2.32
CA ARG A 125 8.74 6.11 3.06
C ARG A 125 10.04 5.55 2.45
N ALA A 126 10.09 4.25 2.17
CA ALA A 126 11.24 3.60 1.56
C ALA A 126 11.58 4.19 0.18
N LEU A 127 10.55 4.47 -0.63
CA LEU A 127 10.72 5.10 -1.94
C LEU A 127 11.26 6.54 -1.81
N GLU A 128 10.74 7.32 -0.87
CA GLU A 128 11.14 8.71 -0.65
C GLU A 128 12.55 8.84 -0.07
N THR A 129 12.98 7.91 0.78
CA THR A 129 14.31 7.96 1.43
C THR A 129 15.40 7.24 0.64
N GLY A 130 15.06 6.12 -0.01
CA GLY A 130 16.02 5.20 -0.63
C GLY A 130 15.76 4.89 -2.10
N GLY A 131 14.71 5.46 -2.69
CA GLY A 131 14.33 5.23 -4.07
C GLY A 131 13.77 3.82 -4.33
N GLU A 132 13.65 3.49 -5.61
CA GLU A 132 13.08 2.23 -6.09
C GLU A 132 13.78 0.97 -5.54
N PRO A 133 15.13 0.93 -5.36
CA PRO A 133 15.80 -0.24 -4.77
C PRO A 133 15.38 -0.54 -3.33
N GLU A 134 15.20 0.49 -2.50
CA GLU A 134 14.81 0.27 -1.09
C GLU A 134 13.33 -0.11 -1.00
N ALA A 135 12.47 0.48 -1.83
CA ALA A 135 11.08 0.05 -1.95
C ALA A 135 10.97 -1.41 -2.46
N ALA A 136 11.86 -1.84 -3.37
CA ALA A 136 11.90 -3.21 -3.86
C ALA A 136 12.20 -4.23 -2.74
N ARG A 137 13.13 -3.93 -1.84
CA ARG A 137 13.41 -4.75 -0.65
C ARG A 137 12.18 -4.92 0.24
N VAL A 138 11.45 -3.83 0.44
CA VAL A 138 10.19 -3.88 1.20
C VAL A 138 9.16 -4.76 0.48
N VAL A 139 9.02 -4.65 -0.85
CA VAL A 139 8.16 -5.53 -1.66
C VAL A 139 8.57 -7.00 -1.55
N VAL A 140 9.87 -7.31 -1.51
CA VAL A 140 10.35 -8.68 -1.29
C VAL A 140 9.87 -9.22 0.06
N ARG A 141 10.04 -8.44 1.13
CA ARG A 141 9.61 -8.83 2.49
C ARG A 141 8.09 -8.96 2.63
N LEU A 142 7.33 -8.08 1.97
CA LEU A 142 5.85 -8.10 1.98
C LEU A 142 5.26 -9.30 1.22
N GLY A 143 5.96 -9.85 0.23
CA GLY A 143 5.48 -10.98 -0.56
C GLY A 143 4.14 -10.68 -1.26
N ALA A 144 3.15 -11.56 -1.07
CA ALA A 144 1.83 -11.42 -1.70
C ALA A 144 1.06 -10.16 -1.24
N SER A 145 1.34 -9.63 -0.04
CA SER A 145 0.69 -8.43 0.49
C SER A 145 1.10 -7.15 -0.25
N ALA A 146 2.20 -7.18 -1.04
CA ALA A 146 2.68 -6.03 -1.78
C ALA A 146 1.68 -5.55 -2.85
N ASP A 147 1.02 -6.48 -3.56
CA ASP A 147 0.05 -6.13 -4.59
C ASP A 147 -1.21 -5.46 -3.97
N ILE A 148 -1.63 -5.94 -2.80
CA ILE A 148 -2.76 -5.35 -2.04
C ILE A 148 -2.39 -3.94 -1.56
N ALA A 149 -1.16 -3.73 -1.09
CA ALA A 149 -0.66 -2.41 -0.69
C ALA A 149 -0.63 -1.42 -1.87
N ARG A 150 -0.26 -1.89 -3.07
CA ARG A 150 -0.35 -1.08 -4.30
C ARG A 150 -1.79 -0.69 -4.62
N GLU A 151 -2.73 -1.63 -4.52
CA GLU A 151 -4.16 -1.35 -4.76
C GLU A 151 -4.69 -0.29 -3.79
N LEU A 152 -4.29 -0.36 -2.52
CA LEU A 152 -4.59 0.69 -1.53
C LEU A 152 -3.96 2.03 -1.92
N ALA A 153 -2.72 2.05 -2.43
CA ALA A 153 -2.06 3.28 -2.89
C ALA A 153 -2.84 3.97 -4.02
N TYR A 154 -3.32 3.21 -5.01
CA TYR A 154 -4.17 3.74 -6.08
C TYR A 154 -5.43 4.39 -5.51
N ARG A 155 -6.08 3.72 -4.55
CA ARG A 155 -7.29 4.24 -3.94
C ARG A 155 -7.06 5.51 -3.14
N LEU A 156 -5.97 5.56 -2.37
CA LEU A 156 -5.58 6.75 -1.63
C LEU A 156 -5.26 7.92 -2.55
N TYR A 157 -4.60 7.66 -3.68
CA TYR A 157 -4.39 8.66 -4.72
C TYR A 157 -5.72 9.25 -5.22
N THR A 158 -6.71 8.42 -5.57
CA THR A 158 -7.98 8.98 -6.07
C THR A 158 -8.75 9.76 -5.01
N ILE A 159 -8.72 9.29 -3.75
CA ILE A 159 -9.29 10.06 -2.63
C ILE A 159 -8.61 11.43 -2.53
N CYS A 160 -7.29 11.49 -2.66
CA CYS A 160 -6.54 12.75 -2.60
C CYS A 160 -6.90 13.69 -3.76
N GLU A 161 -7.05 13.17 -4.98
CA GLU A 161 -7.51 13.96 -6.13
C GLU A 161 -8.91 14.55 -5.89
N ARG A 162 -9.86 13.74 -5.42
CA ARG A 162 -11.23 14.18 -5.10
C ARG A 162 -11.25 15.21 -3.97
N LYS A 163 -10.44 15.02 -2.93
CA LYS A 163 -10.36 15.88 -1.74
C LYS A 163 -9.40 17.06 -1.92
N ARG A 164 -8.73 17.17 -3.07
CA ARG A 164 -7.73 18.21 -3.39
C ARG A 164 -6.53 18.25 -2.43
N ARG A 165 -6.04 17.08 -2.01
CA ARG A 165 -4.88 16.90 -1.13
C ARG A 165 -3.61 16.63 -1.94
N ALA A 166 -3.03 17.70 -2.48
CA ALA A 166 -1.96 17.61 -3.47
C ALA A 166 -0.65 16.99 -2.93
N ALA A 167 -0.31 17.24 -1.66
CA ALA A 167 0.93 16.72 -1.07
C ALA A 167 0.86 15.19 -0.95
N GLU A 168 -0.22 14.67 -0.37
CA GLU A 168 -0.45 13.23 -0.24
C GLU A 168 -0.63 12.55 -1.61
N ALA A 169 -1.35 13.19 -2.54
CA ALA A 169 -1.50 12.69 -3.90
C ALA A 169 -0.16 12.44 -4.60
N LEU A 170 0.83 13.32 -4.38
CA LEU A 170 2.17 13.19 -4.97
C LEU A 170 2.86 11.90 -4.51
N SER A 171 2.84 11.61 -3.21
CA SER A 171 3.47 10.41 -2.66
C SER A 171 2.81 9.13 -3.17
N TYR A 172 1.48 9.04 -3.11
CA TYR A 172 0.76 7.85 -3.62
C TYR A 172 0.96 7.65 -5.12
N ASN A 173 0.91 8.72 -5.91
CA ASN A 173 1.16 8.65 -7.34
C ASN A 173 2.59 8.24 -7.67
N SER A 174 3.58 8.72 -6.90
CA SER A 174 4.98 8.34 -7.09
C SER A 174 5.18 6.84 -6.90
N LEU A 175 4.62 6.26 -5.83
CA LEU A 175 4.67 4.82 -5.58
C LEU A 175 4.03 4.01 -6.73
N VAL A 176 2.83 4.43 -7.16
CA VAL A 176 2.11 3.81 -8.26
C VAL A 176 2.90 3.87 -9.57
N GLN A 177 3.55 5.00 -9.86
CA GLN A 177 4.30 5.19 -11.10
C GLN A 177 5.60 4.39 -11.13
N SER A 178 6.29 4.27 -9.99
CA SER A 178 7.53 3.50 -9.85
C SER A 178 7.29 1.98 -9.71
N TRP A 179 6.05 1.53 -9.51
CA TRP A 179 5.74 0.12 -9.26
C TRP A 179 6.33 -0.88 -10.27
N PRO A 180 6.31 -0.64 -11.60
CA PRO A 180 6.89 -1.58 -12.56
C PRO A 180 8.40 -1.84 -12.32
N GLU A 181 9.17 -0.79 -12.05
CA GLU A 181 10.60 -0.91 -11.78
C GLU A 181 10.83 -1.55 -10.40
N ILE A 182 10.09 -1.13 -9.38
CA ILE A 182 10.13 -1.74 -8.03
C ILE A 182 9.87 -3.25 -8.12
N SER A 183 8.86 -3.67 -8.90
CA SER A 183 8.51 -5.08 -9.08
C SER A 183 9.59 -5.87 -9.83
N ASP A 184 10.21 -5.25 -10.83
CA ASP A 184 11.31 -5.84 -11.59
C ASP A 184 12.57 -6.00 -10.73
N LEU A 185 12.91 -5.00 -9.92
CA LEU A 185 14.00 -5.06 -8.94
C LEU A 185 13.72 -6.13 -7.88
N ALA A 186 12.53 -6.16 -7.30
CA ALA A 186 12.15 -7.16 -6.29
C ALA A 186 12.21 -8.59 -6.85
N ARG A 187 11.87 -8.79 -8.14
CA ARG A 187 12.02 -10.08 -8.81
C ARG A 187 13.49 -10.47 -8.97
N LYS A 188 14.36 -9.55 -9.37
CA LYS A 188 15.81 -9.80 -9.49
C LYS A 188 16.42 -10.14 -8.13
N GLU A 189 16.07 -9.38 -7.10
CA GLU A 189 16.55 -9.61 -5.74
C GLU A 189 16.16 -11.00 -5.21
N ARG A 190 14.93 -11.46 -5.46
CA ARG A 190 14.51 -12.84 -5.14
C ARG A 190 15.28 -13.92 -5.89
N GLN A 191 15.80 -13.63 -7.09
CA GLN A 191 16.59 -14.58 -7.89
C GLN A 191 18.06 -14.58 -7.49
N GLU A 192 18.56 -13.48 -6.95
CA GLU A 192 19.94 -13.31 -6.51
C GLU A 192 20.20 -13.87 -5.12
N VAL A 193 19.18 -14.14 -4.28
CA VAL A 193 19.31 -14.94 -3.06
C VAL A 193 19.44 -16.41 -3.44
N PRO A 194 20.66 -17.00 -3.50
CA PRO A 194 20.81 -18.40 -3.83
C PRO A 194 20.34 -19.21 -2.62
N LEU A 195 19.69 -20.35 -2.89
CA LEU A 195 19.44 -21.38 -1.90
C LEU A 195 20.79 -21.73 -1.23
N GLU A 196 21.05 -21.22 -0.03
CA GLU A 196 22.17 -21.68 0.78
C GLU A 196 21.94 -23.15 1.13
N GLN A 197 22.57 -24.00 0.32
CA GLN A 197 23.29 -25.21 0.70
C GLN A 197 22.73 -25.92 1.95
N GLY A 198 21.73 -26.78 1.71
CA GLY A 198 21.46 -27.91 2.58
C GLY A 198 22.67 -28.83 2.60
N GLY A 199 23.61 -28.57 3.51
CA GLY A 199 24.70 -29.45 3.86
C GLY A 199 24.15 -30.76 4.38
N LEU A 200 24.12 -31.77 3.53
CA LEU A 200 23.84 -33.16 3.89
C LEU A 200 24.71 -34.00 2.98
N PHE A 201 25.93 -34.29 3.42
CA PHE A 201 26.64 -35.57 3.31
C PHE A 201 28.00 -35.39 3.99
N GLY A 202 27.97 -35.28 5.31
CA GLY A 202 29.10 -35.42 6.21
C GLY A 202 28.82 -36.55 7.19
N ASP A 203 29.59 -37.62 7.04
CA ASP A 203 29.96 -38.64 8.02
C ASP A 203 28.99 -39.75 8.47
N GLY A 204 29.45 -40.98 8.29
CA GLY A 204 28.84 -42.18 8.86
C GLY A 204 29.22 -43.48 8.14
N ALA A 205 30.46 -43.96 8.29
CA ALA A 205 30.78 -45.37 8.58
C ALA A 205 32.29 -45.65 8.50
N THR A 206 32.96 -45.55 9.65
CA THR A 206 34.18 -46.32 9.96
C THR A 206 33.85 -47.81 10.09
N GLU A 207 34.71 -48.65 9.52
CA GLU A 207 35.11 -50.02 9.91
C GLU A 207 34.09 -50.97 10.60
N SER A 208 33.86 -52.15 10.01
CA SER A 208 34.08 -53.47 10.63
C SER A 208 33.65 -54.65 9.72
N ALA A 209 34.42 -55.76 9.79
CA ALA A 209 34.26 -57.09 9.17
C ALA A 209 34.65 -57.20 7.69
N THR A 210 35.56 -58.07 7.24
CA THR A 210 36.02 -59.37 7.77
C THR A 210 37.43 -59.67 7.26
#